data_AF-A7RK21-F1
#
_entry.id   AF-A7RK21-F1
#
_cell.length_a   1.000
_cell.length_b   1.000
_cell.length_c   1.000
_cell.angle_alpha   90.00
_cell.angle_beta   90.00
_cell.angle_gamma   90.00
#
_symmetry.space_group_name_H-M   'P 1'
#
loop_
_entity.id
_entity.type
_entity.pdbx_description
1 polymer ?
#
loop_
_entity_poly.entity_id
_entity_poly.type
_entity_poly.pdbx_seq_one_letter_code
_entity_poly.pdbx_strand_id
1 'polypeptide(L)'
;MRPLGIQNRRRVPNRHLSASSRWDRNHGANRGRLNARRHGSRIGAWSARTNNRYQWIQVYFPRPKTVTNIATQGRQDANQWVKSYYVTFSVNGVQFVPYKVKGKRKIFRGNKNRNSITYNTFNPPIKALFVRIHPVSWHAHISLRFELYGFPASE
;
A
#
# COMPACT_ATOMS: atom_id res chain seq x y z
N MET A 1 -13.44 -9.62 7.17
CA MET A 1 -12.09 -9.49 6.54
C MET A 1 -11.04 -9.52 7.64
N ARG A 2 -9.99 -10.37 7.57
CA ARG A 2 -8.92 -10.41 8.58
C ARG A 2 -7.70 -9.59 8.10
N PRO A 3 -7.12 -8.69 8.92
CA PRO A 3 -5.95 -7.92 8.52
C PRO A 3 -4.70 -8.80 8.42
N LEU A 4 -3.90 -8.58 7.38
CA LEU A 4 -2.63 -9.29 7.16
C LEU A 4 -1.47 -8.72 7.98
N GLY A 5 -1.70 -7.61 8.68
CA GLY A 5 -0.87 -7.15 9.79
C GLY A 5 0.07 -5.99 9.47
N ILE A 6 -0.14 -5.27 8.36
CA ILE A 6 0.67 -4.09 8.02
C ILE A 6 0.52 -2.99 9.06
N GLN A 7 -0.67 -2.80 9.65
CA GLN A 7 -0.85 -1.87 10.77
C GLN A 7 -0.04 -2.30 12.02
N ASN A 8 0.15 -3.62 12.22
CA ASN A 8 0.83 -4.17 13.38
C ASN A 8 2.32 -4.45 13.09
N ARG A 9 3.20 -3.60 13.63
CA ARG A 9 4.66 -3.72 13.46
C ARG A 9 5.27 -5.05 13.93
N ARG A 10 4.62 -5.76 14.86
CA ARG A 10 5.06 -7.08 15.32
C ARG A 10 4.74 -8.18 14.32
N ARG A 11 3.66 -8.05 13.54
CA ARG A 11 3.24 -9.03 12.52
C ARG A 11 3.95 -8.81 11.18
N VAL A 12 4.05 -7.56 10.74
CA VAL A 12 4.84 -7.17 9.56
C VAL A 12 5.94 -6.21 9.99
N PRO A 13 7.18 -6.71 10.23
CA PRO A 13 8.33 -5.87 10.59
C PRO A 13 8.67 -4.82 9.53
N ASN A 14 9.38 -3.75 9.92
CA ASN A 14 9.72 -2.65 8.99
C ASN A 14 10.52 -3.11 7.77
N ARG A 15 11.41 -4.11 7.93
CA ARG A 15 12.20 -4.71 6.83
C ARG A 15 11.35 -5.35 5.73
N HIS A 16 10.08 -5.66 6.00
CA HIS A 16 9.15 -6.20 5.01
C HIS A 16 8.36 -5.11 4.27
N LEU A 17 8.62 -3.83 4.55
CA LEU A 17 8.03 -2.70 3.85
C LEU A 17 9.13 -1.93 3.12
N SER A 18 8.93 -1.74 1.82
CA SER A 18 9.84 -0.96 0.97
C SER A 18 9.04 -0.05 0.05
N ALA A 19 9.70 0.92 -0.57
CA ALA A 19 9.10 1.83 -1.53
C ALA A 19 10.14 2.23 -2.58
N SER A 20 9.69 2.70 -3.73
CA SER A 20 10.54 3.24 -4.80
C SER A 20 11.43 4.39 -4.32
N SER A 21 10.89 5.23 -3.43
CA SER A 21 11.57 6.38 -2.87
C SER A 21 10.91 6.84 -1.57
N ARG A 22 11.55 7.79 -0.88
CA ARG A 22 11.03 8.48 0.31
C ARG A 22 11.43 9.94 0.25
N TRP A 23 10.53 10.85 0.65
CA TRP A 23 10.81 12.29 0.74
C TRP A 23 12.08 12.57 1.56
N ASP A 24 12.14 11.99 2.76
CA ASP A 24 13.30 12.00 3.63
C ASP A 24 13.28 10.76 4.56
N ARG A 25 14.16 10.73 5.58
CA ARG A 25 14.22 9.67 6.59
C ARG A 25 12.94 9.49 7.43
N ASN A 26 12.11 10.53 7.53
CA ASN A 26 10.88 10.56 8.33
C ASN A 26 9.63 10.08 7.56
N HIS A 27 9.73 9.87 6.25
CA HIS A 27 8.61 9.52 5.35
C HIS A 27 8.75 8.12 4.71
N GLY A 28 9.57 7.24 5.29
CA GLY A 28 9.83 5.90 4.74
C GLY A 28 8.60 4.99 4.64
N ALA A 29 8.72 3.87 3.92
CA ALA A 29 7.65 2.89 3.70
C ALA A 29 7.03 2.36 5.01
N ASN A 30 7.84 2.25 6.08
CA ASN A 30 7.39 1.87 7.42
C ASN A 30 6.37 2.83 8.06
N ARG A 31 6.22 4.04 7.51
CA ARG A 31 5.21 5.04 7.87
C ARG A 31 3.92 4.88 7.08
N GLY A 32 3.92 4.11 5.99
CA GLY A 32 2.75 3.81 5.17
C GLY A 32 1.80 2.78 5.77
N ARG A 33 1.83 2.55 7.08
CA ARG A 33 0.94 1.62 7.78
C ARG A 33 -0.42 2.29 8.02
N LEU A 34 -1.52 1.57 7.83
CA LEU A 34 -2.86 2.08 8.15
C LEU A 34 -2.90 2.64 9.57
N ASN A 35 -3.61 3.76 9.76
CA ASN A 35 -3.73 4.48 11.03
C ASN A 35 -2.41 4.98 11.63
N ALA A 36 -1.28 4.92 10.92
CA ALA A 36 -0.06 5.58 11.38
C ALA A 36 -0.31 7.07 11.61
N ARG A 37 0.14 7.57 12.75
CA ARG A 37 0.07 8.98 13.15
C ARG A 37 1.47 9.56 13.28
N ARG A 38 1.61 10.87 13.08
CA ARG A 38 2.88 11.56 13.34
C ARG A 38 3.32 11.30 14.79
N HIS A 39 4.60 11.07 14.99
CA HIS A 39 5.20 10.94 16.32
C HIS A 39 6.61 11.53 16.31
N GLY A 40 6.79 12.67 16.99
CA GLY A 40 7.99 13.49 16.87
C GLY A 40 8.24 13.89 15.41
N SER A 41 9.44 13.60 14.92
CA SER A 41 9.82 13.86 13.53
C SER A 41 9.18 12.89 12.52
N ARG A 42 8.74 11.70 12.95
CA ARG A 42 8.27 10.66 12.03
C ARG A 42 6.86 10.98 11.53
N ILE A 43 6.69 11.11 10.22
CA ILE A 43 5.49 11.66 9.60
C ILE A 43 4.35 10.65 9.49
N GLY A 44 3.09 11.11 9.47
CA GLY A 44 1.88 10.30 9.49
C GLY A 44 1.55 9.55 8.19
N ALA A 45 2.52 9.28 7.32
CA ALA A 45 2.39 8.43 6.13
C ALA A 45 3.77 8.12 5.51
N TRP A 46 3.80 7.18 4.58
CA TRP A 46 4.84 7.18 3.55
C TRP A 46 4.57 8.32 2.58
N SER A 47 5.62 9.02 2.15
CA SER A 47 5.56 10.00 1.07
C SER A 47 6.72 9.75 0.12
N ALA A 48 6.43 9.72 -1.18
CA ALA A 48 7.45 9.56 -2.20
C ALA A 48 8.44 10.74 -2.20
N ARG A 49 9.59 10.59 -2.85
CA ARG A 49 10.51 11.72 -3.07
C ARG A 49 10.02 12.66 -4.15
N THR A 50 9.42 12.11 -5.20
CA THR A 50 8.97 12.83 -6.38
C THR A 50 7.54 12.45 -6.75
N ASN A 51 6.76 13.41 -7.20
CA ASN A 51 5.38 13.22 -7.65
C ASN A 51 5.32 12.79 -9.13
N ASN A 52 5.58 11.52 -9.40
CA ASN A 52 5.40 10.93 -10.73
C ASN A 52 4.76 9.53 -10.65
N ARG A 53 4.40 8.96 -11.80
CA ARG A 53 3.71 7.66 -11.89
C ARG A 53 4.64 6.45 -11.77
N TYR A 54 5.93 6.65 -11.51
CA TYR A 54 6.92 5.59 -11.32
C TYR A 54 7.11 5.20 -9.84
N GLN A 55 6.32 5.81 -8.94
CA GLN A 55 6.40 5.54 -7.52
C GLN A 55 5.61 4.30 -7.11
N TRP A 56 6.09 3.60 -6.09
CA TRP A 56 5.38 2.48 -5.49
C TRP A 56 5.73 2.30 -4.02
N ILE A 57 4.82 1.67 -3.27
CA ILE A 57 5.06 1.13 -1.93
C ILE A 57 4.68 -0.35 -1.91
N GLN A 58 5.48 -1.15 -1.20
CA GLN A 58 5.41 -2.61 -1.21
C GLN A 58 5.33 -3.17 0.21
N VAL A 59 4.61 -4.28 0.35
CA VAL A 59 4.77 -5.22 1.44
C VAL A 59 5.27 -6.57 0.92
N TYR A 60 6.14 -7.20 1.71
CA TYR A 60 6.56 -8.60 1.58
C TYR A 60 5.96 -9.45 2.71
N PHE A 61 5.45 -10.62 2.36
CA PHE A 61 5.00 -11.65 3.28
C PHE A 61 5.93 -12.87 3.15
N PRO A 62 6.57 -13.33 4.23
CA PRO A 62 7.43 -14.52 4.19
C PRO A 62 6.72 -15.83 3.85
N ARG A 63 5.39 -15.85 3.96
CA ARG A 63 4.53 -16.98 3.59
C ARG A 63 3.43 -16.50 2.65
N PRO A 64 3.05 -17.27 1.62
CA PRO A 64 2.01 -16.89 0.67
C PRO A 64 0.71 -16.46 1.35
N LYS A 65 0.10 -15.39 0.84
CA LYS A 65 -1.20 -14.88 1.29
C LYS A 65 -2.20 -14.86 0.15
N THR A 66 -3.43 -15.23 0.47
CA THR A 66 -4.60 -14.91 -0.35
C THR A 66 -5.13 -13.55 0.10
N VAL A 67 -4.89 -12.52 -0.70
CA VAL A 67 -5.27 -11.13 -0.45
C VAL A 67 -6.62 -10.84 -1.11
N THR A 68 -7.62 -10.49 -0.31
CA THR A 68 -9.00 -10.27 -0.77
C THR A 68 -9.35 -8.79 -0.82
N ASN A 69 -8.74 -7.95 0.02
CA ASN A 69 -9.07 -6.52 0.09
C ASN A 69 -7.84 -5.68 0.42
N ILE A 70 -7.97 -4.39 0.13
CA ILE A 70 -7.00 -3.35 0.48
C ILE A 70 -7.75 -2.18 1.11
N ALA A 71 -7.22 -1.68 2.23
CA ALA A 71 -7.60 -0.39 2.80
C ALA A 71 -6.49 0.63 2.53
N THR A 72 -6.88 1.84 2.15
CA THR A 72 -5.96 2.97 1.92
C THR A 72 -6.39 4.19 2.70
N GLN A 73 -5.43 5.04 3.09
CA GLN A 73 -5.60 6.32 3.76
C GLN A 73 -4.57 7.34 3.24
N GLY A 74 -4.90 8.62 3.31
CA GLY A 74 -3.95 9.72 3.06
C GLY A 74 -3.01 9.98 4.23
N ARG A 75 -2.25 11.08 4.18
CA ARG A 75 -1.33 11.50 5.25
C ARG A 75 -2.06 12.14 6.41
N GLN A 76 -1.90 11.60 7.62
CA GLN A 76 -2.67 12.06 8.78
C GLN A 76 -2.48 13.55 9.13
N ASP A 77 -1.27 14.09 8.96
CA ASP A 77 -0.87 15.42 9.43
C ASP A 77 -0.81 16.50 8.31
N ALA A 78 -1.18 16.18 7.07
CA ALA A 78 -1.24 17.16 5.97
C ALA A 78 -2.26 16.75 4.89
N ASN A 79 -2.73 17.71 4.08
CA ASN A 79 -3.70 17.44 3.01
C ASN A 79 -3.04 16.81 1.77
N GLN A 80 -2.53 15.59 1.91
CA GLN A 80 -1.84 14.83 0.87
C GLN A 80 -2.39 13.39 0.82
N TRP A 81 -2.80 12.91 -0.35
CA TRP A 81 -3.32 11.55 -0.51
C TRP A 81 -3.30 11.07 -1.96
N VAL A 82 -3.26 9.76 -2.14
CA VAL A 82 -3.45 9.09 -3.44
C VAL A 82 -4.95 9.00 -3.76
N LYS A 83 -5.36 9.51 -4.93
CA LYS A 83 -6.75 9.51 -5.42
C LYS A 83 -7.08 8.29 -6.28
N SER A 84 -6.08 7.72 -6.96
CA SER A 84 -6.22 6.47 -7.70
C SER A 84 -4.90 5.73 -7.79
N TYR A 85 -4.97 4.41 -7.89
CA TYR A 85 -3.79 3.54 -7.95
C TYR A 85 -4.09 2.25 -8.72
N TYR A 86 -3.05 1.54 -9.13
CA TYR A 86 -3.14 0.13 -9.52
C TYR A 86 -2.27 -0.72 -8.60
N VAL A 87 -2.46 -2.03 -8.67
CA VAL A 87 -1.72 -3.00 -7.86
C VAL A 87 -0.98 -3.95 -8.78
N THR A 88 0.27 -4.26 -8.44
CA THR A 88 1.00 -5.40 -8.98
C THR A 88 1.37 -6.34 -7.85
N PHE A 89 1.50 -7.62 -8.14
CA PHE A 89 1.86 -8.63 -7.15
C PHE A 89 2.89 -9.60 -7.70
N SER A 90 3.60 -10.29 -6.81
CA SER A 90 4.61 -11.27 -7.18
C SER A 90 4.65 -12.44 -6.20
N VAL A 91 4.98 -13.61 -6.73
CA VAL A 91 5.23 -14.85 -5.97
C VAL A 91 6.72 -15.13 -5.75
N ASN A 92 7.61 -14.37 -6.39
CA ASN A 92 9.06 -14.56 -6.31
C ASN A 92 9.86 -13.27 -6.05
N GLY A 93 9.22 -12.11 -6.08
CA GLY A 93 9.87 -10.80 -5.86
C GLY A 93 10.65 -10.28 -7.06
N VAL A 94 10.72 -11.03 -8.17
CA VAL A 94 11.41 -10.65 -9.41
C VAL A 94 10.41 -10.16 -10.44
N GLN A 95 9.42 -10.99 -10.77
CA GLN A 95 8.40 -10.66 -11.76
C GLN A 95 7.14 -10.16 -11.07
N PHE A 96 6.72 -8.94 -11.40
CA PHE A 96 5.50 -8.33 -10.88
C PHE A 96 4.44 -8.28 -11.95
N VAL A 97 3.31 -8.94 -11.70
CA VAL A 97 2.18 -8.96 -12.62
C VAL A 97 1.10 -7.96 -12.16
N PRO A 98 0.48 -7.20 -13.07
CA PRO A 98 -0.59 -6.28 -12.70
C PRO A 98 -1.87 -7.05 -12.36
N TYR A 99 -2.59 -6.57 -11.35
CA TYR A 99 -3.95 -7.01 -11.09
C TYR A 99 -4.88 -6.55 -12.22
N LYS A 100 -5.56 -7.50 -12.86
CA LYS A 100 -6.42 -7.28 -14.03
C LYS A 100 -7.86 -7.68 -13.73
N VAL A 101 -8.80 -6.99 -14.37
CA VAL A 101 -10.22 -7.35 -14.42
C VAL A 101 -10.63 -7.31 -15.88
N LYS A 102 -11.23 -8.41 -16.39
CA LYS A 102 -11.57 -8.55 -17.83
C LYS A 102 -10.38 -8.24 -18.76
N GLY A 103 -9.21 -8.81 -18.46
CA GLY A 103 -7.97 -8.66 -19.24
C GLY A 103 -7.25 -7.30 -19.13
N LYS A 104 -7.88 -6.27 -18.54
CA LYS A 104 -7.30 -4.92 -18.42
C LYS A 104 -6.79 -4.65 -17.01
N ARG A 105 -5.69 -3.91 -16.88
CA ARG A 105 -5.15 -3.48 -15.57
C ARG A 105 -6.21 -2.67 -14.83
N LYS A 106 -6.54 -3.09 -13.61
CA LYS A 106 -7.55 -2.41 -12.80
C LYS A 106 -6.96 -1.16 -12.16
N ILE A 107 -7.60 -0.02 -12.42
CA ILE A 107 -7.40 1.21 -11.64
C ILE A 107 -8.44 1.25 -10.53
N PHE A 108 -7.98 1.36 -9.30
CA PHE A 108 -8.82 1.51 -8.11
C PHE A 108 -9.01 2.98 -7.78
N ARG A 109 -10.22 3.33 -7.30
CA ARG A 109 -10.47 4.62 -6.67
C ARG A 109 -9.86 4.58 -5.27
N GLY A 110 -9.00 5.54 -4.99
CA GLY A 110 -8.32 5.73 -3.70
C GLY A 110 -9.06 6.72 -2.82
N ASN A 111 -8.29 7.51 -2.07
CA ASN A 111 -8.82 8.38 -1.02
C ASN A 111 -9.42 9.68 -1.58
N LYS A 112 -10.42 10.20 -0.86
CA LYS A 112 -11.02 11.53 -1.11
C LYS A 112 -10.50 12.60 -0.16
N ASN A 113 -9.87 12.21 0.95
CA ASN A 113 -9.31 13.10 1.96
C ASN A 113 -8.17 12.40 2.70
N ARG A 114 -7.59 13.09 3.68
CA ARG A 114 -6.41 12.62 4.41
C ARG A 114 -6.64 11.47 5.41
N ASN A 115 -7.87 11.27 5.92
CA ASN A 115 -8.13 10.43 7.11
C ASN A 115 -9.12 9.29 6.90
N SER A 116 -10.14 9.46 6.04
CA SER A 116 -11.12 8.41 5.79
C SER A 116 -10.46 7.20 5.13
N ILE A 117 -10.78 6.00 5.63
CA ILE A 117 -10.32 4.75 5.05
C ILE A 117 -11.15 4.45 3.79
N THR A 118 -10.48 4.16 2.69
CA THR A 118 -11.11 3.66 1.46
C THR A 118 -10.76 2.20 1.26
N TYR A 119 -11.79 1.36 1.14
CA TYR A 119 -11.66 -0.07 0.91
C TYR A 119 -11.89 -0.41 -0.56
N ASN A 120 -11.09 -1.32 -1.11
CA ASN A 120 -11.33 -1.95 -2.41
C ASN A 120 -11.17 -3.47 -2.28
N THR A 121 -11.92 -4.21 -3.11
CA THR A 121 -11.91 -5.67 -3.15
C THR A 121 -11.15 -6.17 -4.38
N PHE A 122 -10.39 -7.25 -4.20
CA PHE A 122 -9.83 -8.05 -5.27
C PHE A 122 -10.78 -9.23 -5.55
N ASN A 123 -11.40 -9.20 -6.72
CA ASN A 123 -12.18 -10.30 -7.28
C ASN A 123 -11.74 -10.54 -8.73
N PRO A 124 -10.93 -11.59 -9.00
CA PRO A 124 -10.53 -12.66 -8.07
C PRO A 124 -9.52 -12.21 -7.00
N PRO A 125 -9.40 -12.93 -5.85
CA PRO A 125 -8.35 -12.68 -4.86
C PRO A 125 -6.93 -12.84 -5.44
N ILE A 126 -5.95 -12.17 -4.83
CA ILE A 126 -4.54 -12.25 -5.23
C ILE A 126 -3.81 -13.27 -4.35
N LYS A 127 -3.14 -14.27 -4.94
CA LYS A 127 -2.17 -15.12 -4.23
C LYS A 127 -0.75 -14.55 -4.43
N ALA A 128 -0.09 -14.09 -3.37
CA ALA A 128 1.23 -13.46 -3.51
C ALA A 128 2.10 -13.50 -2.24
N LEU A 129 3.41 -13.37 -2.45
CA LEU A 129 4.38 -13.00 -1.41
C LEU A 129 4.60 -11.48 -1.36
N PHE A 130 4.49 -10.79 -2.50
CA PHE A 130 4.71 -9.35 -2.59
C PHE A 130 3.50 -8.65 -3.19
N VAL A 131 3.12 -7.51 -2.61
CA VAL A 131 2.07 -6.64 -3.15
C VAL A 131 2.59 -5.22 -3.22
N ARG A 132 2.53 -4.61 -4.41
CA ARG A 132 2.92 -3.22 -4.69
C ARG A 132 1.71 -2.38 -5.05
N ILE A 133 1.61 -1.20 -4.44
CA ILE A 133 0.63 -0.17 -4.78
C ILE A 133 1.34 0.90 -5.60
N HIS A 134 0.80 1.22 -6.77
CA HIS A 134 1.35 2.20 -7.70
C HIS A 134 0.38 3.39 -7.87
N PRO A 135 0.71 4.58 -7.31
CA PRO A 135 -0.11 5.77 -7.44
C PRO A 135 -0.25 6.22 -8.91
N VAL A 136 -1.47 6.57 -9.31
CA VAL A 136 -1.81 7.07 -10.67
C VAL A 136 -2.16 8.54 -10.64
N SER A 137 -2.92 8.96 -9.63
CA SER A 137 -3.25 10.36 -9.37
C SER A 137 -3.29 10.64 -7.87
N TRP A 138 -3.03 11.88 -7.47
CA TRP A 138 -2.92 12.30 -6.07
C TRP A 138 -3.43 13.73 -5.87
N HIS A 139 -3.66 14.09 -4.62
CA HIS A 139 -3.89 15.46 -4.18
C HIS A 139 -2.63 15.98 -3.49
N ALA A 140 -2.12 17.12 -3.95
CA ALA A 140 -0.90 17.81 -3.51
C ALA A 140 0.40 16.98 -3.61
N HIS A 141 0.49 15.84 -2.92
CA HIS A 141 1.67 14.98 -2.89
C HIS A 141 1.29 13.50 -2.78
N ILE A 142 2.09 12.62 -3.38
CA ILE A 142 1.97 11.17 -3.21
C ILE A 142 2.29 10.82 -1.75
N SER A 143 1.23 10.56 -0.99
CA SER A 143 1.30 10.12 0.40
C SER A 143 0.24 9.04 0.65
N LEU A 144 0.63 7.95 1.31
CA LEU A 144 -0.25 6.80 1.49
C LEU A 144 0.01 6.10 2.83
N ARG A 145 -1.08 5.60 3.42
CA ARG A 145 -1.12 4.56 4.44
C ARG A 145 -2.00 3.41 3.94
N PHE A 146 -1.67 2.17 4.27
CA PHE A 146 -2.46 1.01 3.80
C PHE A 146 -2.45 -0.19 4.76
N GLU A 147 -3.44 -1.06 4.58
CA GLU A 147 -3.52 -2.41 5.13
C GLU A 147 -4.07 -3.35 4.05
N LEU A 148 -3.68 -4.62 4.12
CA LEU A 148 -4.22 -5.66 3.26
C LEU A 148 -5.01 -6.65 4.12
N TYR A 149 -6.06 -7.22 3.55
CA TYR A 149 -6.90 -8.20 4.23
C TYR A 149 -6.94 -9.49 3.43
N GLY A 150 -7.10 -10.60 4.15
CA GLY A 150 -7.08 -11.92 3.55
C GLY A 150 -6.80 -13.00 4.58
N PHE A 151 -6.17 -14.08 4.12
CA PHE A 151 -5.82 -15.26 4.91
C PHE A 151 -4.52 -15.90 4.37
N PRO A 152 -3.88 -16.81 5.13
CA PRO A 152 -2.81 -17.65 4.56
C PRO A 152 -3.30 -18.31 3.26
N ALA A 153 -2.48 -18.35 2.22
CA ALA A 153 -2.87 -19.15 1.06
C ALA A 153 -2.93 -20.62 1.48
N SER A 154 -3.99 -21.33 1.10
CA SER A 154 -3.97 -22.79 1.11
C SER A 154 -2.91 -23.24 0.10
N GLU A 155 -2.20 -24.30 0.44
CA GLU A 155 -1.39 -25.07 -0.52
C GLU A 155 -2.27 -25.55 -1.68
#